data_AF-A0A957GJQ5-F1
#
_entry.id   AF-A0A957GJQ5-F1
#
_cell.length_a   1.000
_cell.length_b   1.000
_cell.length_c   1.000
_cell.angle_alpha   90.00
_cell.angle_beta   90.00
_cell.angle_gamma   90.00
#
_symmetry.space_group_name_H-M   'P 1'
#
loop_
_entity.id
_entity.type
_entity.pdbx_description
1 polymer ?
#
loop_
_entity_poly.entity_id
_entity_poly.type
_entity_poly.pdbx_seq_one_letter_code
_entity_poly.pdbx_strand_id
1 'polypeptide(L)'
;MYTEKLDQIIELLTQLTLNDEVLLDRIKSQIRMVIHRAFGEQSHYLVQLDKISFYSIVYPVEKEYEMKVWNDGAEKLRNLLDTIRDDLSFFNPETQGTATGENKTMFDNNRTSIILFLSADPTDASRLRLGQEMRDIDNNLRMSQLRSAFELKTFTSVRPAELARAMLETKPTIVHFSGHGTEQGALCFENDNGQSQLISPEAVQALFAQFADSVECVLLNACYSEIQATAIAQHIPYVIGMDTAIGDAAAIAFAVGFYQAIGAGTSVEKAFHMGKVQIMLNGIPEHLTPTLIKQTS
;
A
#
# COMPACT_ATOMS: atom_id res chain seq x y z
N MET A 1 23.86 -9.22 -6.46
CA MET A 1 24.34 -8.21 -7.43
C MET A 1 23.37 -7.03 -7.57
N TYR A 2 22.09 -7.24 -7.86
CA TYR A 2 21.13 -6.13 -8.03
C TYR A 2 20.73 -5.45 -6.71
N THR A 3 20.55 -6.22 -5.63
CA THR A 3 20.20 -5.69 -4.29
C THR A 3 21.24 -4.69 -3.79
N GLU A 4 22.52 -5.05 -3.81
CA GLU A 4 23.63 -4.15 -3.44
C GLU A 4 23.68 -2.89 -4.30
N LYS A 5 23.35 -3.01 -5.59
CA LYS A 5 23.27 -1.84 -6.47
C LYS A 5 22.10 -0.93 -6.11
N LEU A 6 20.96 -1.48 -5.69
CA LEU A 6 19.82 -0.70 -5.20
C LEU A 6 20.15 -0.01 -3.88
N ASP A 7 20.84 -0.69 -2.95
CA ASP A 7 21.24 -0.07 -1.68
C ASP A 7 22.18 1.12 -1.91
N GLN A 8 23.11 1.04 -2.87
CA GLN A 8 23.93 2.19 -3.30
C GLN A 8 23.10 3.34 -3.89
N ILE A 9 22.04 3.03 -4.65
CA ILE A 9 21.16 4.05 -5.22
C ILE A 9 20.32 4.71 -4.12
N ILE A 10 19.84 3.94 -3.15
CA ILE A 10 19.12 4.42 -1.97
C ILE A 10 20.01 5.37 -1.16
N GLU A 11 21.27 4.99 -0.92
CA GLU A 11 22.25 5.85 -0.25
C GLU A 11 22.47 7.16 -1.02
N LEU A 12 22.62 7.09 -2.35
CA LEU A 12 22.74 8.28 -3.21
C LEU A 12 21.51 9.19 -3.15
N LEU A 13 20.31 8.62 -3.03
CA LEU A 13 19.07 9.38 -2.90
C LEU A 13 19.04 10.21 -1.61
N THR A 14 19.66 9.75 -0.52
CA THR A 14 19.75 10.54 0.73
C THR A 14 20.58 11.82 0.57
N GLN A 15 21.42 11.90 -0.47
CA GLN A 15 22.26 13.06 -0.76
C GLN A 15 21.58 14.07 -1.72
N LEU A 16 20.37 13.76 -2.20
CA LEU A 16 19.65 14.58 -3.16
C LEU A 16 19.19 15.90 -2.52
N THR A 17 19.79 17.00 -2.93
CA THR A 17 19.40 18.35 -2.48
C THR A 17 18.35 18.97 -3.42
N LEU A 18 17.62 19.97 -2.92
CA LEU A 18 16.58 20.68 -3.69
C LEU A 18 17.14 21.18 -5.02
N ASN A 19 16.46 20.85 -6.13
CA ASN A 19 16.83 21.23 -7.50
C ASN A 19 18.19 20.69 -8.01
N ASP A 20 18.75 19.65 -7.40
CA ASP A 20 19.93 18.94 -7.92
C ASP A 20 19.55 18.00 -9.08
N GLU A 21 19.33 18.59 -10.26
CA GLU A 21 18.89 17.85 -11.46
C GLU A 21 19.95 16.86 -11.96
N VAL A 22 21.22 17.15 -11.75
CA VAL A 22 22.33 16.29 -12.20
C VAL A 22 22.38 15.00 -11.39
N LEU A 23 22.22 15.10 -10.06
CA LEU A 23 22.15 13.91 -9.22
C LEU A 23 20.85 13.15 -9.45
N LEU A 24 19.72 13.84 -9.63
CA LEU A 24 18.44 13.21 -9.93
C LEU A 24 18.48 12.38 -11.23
N ASP A 25 19.01 12.95 -12.32
CA ASP A 25 19.14 12.25 -13.61
C ASP A 25 20.05 11.02 -13.49
N ARG A 26 21.16 11.14 -12.75
CA ARG A 26 22.07 10.03 -12.45
C ARG A 26 21.35 8.92 -11.70
N ILE A 27 20.58 9.25 -10.66
CA ILE A 27 19.81 8.29 -9.87
C ILE A 27 18.80 7.59 -10.78
N LYS A 28 17.94 8.34 -11.48
CA LYS A 28 16.92 7.76 -12.38
C LYS A 28 17.54 6.86 -13.45
N SER A 29 18.67 7.25 -14.03
CA SER A 29 19.41 6.43 -15.01
C SER A 29 19.91 5.10 -14.43
N GLN A 30 20.44 5.12 -13.20
CA GLN A 30 20.88 3.88 -12.53
C GLN A 30 19.70 2.96 -12.20
N ILE A 31 18.57 3.53 -11.76
CA ILE A 31 17.34 2.77 -11.50
C ILE A 31 16.86 2.09 -12.78
N ARG A 32 16.77 2.86 -13.88
CA ARG A 32 16.37 2.35 -15.20
C ARG A 32 17.23 1.16 -15.62
N MET A 33 18.54 1.26 -15.46
CA MET A 33 19.48 0.19 -15.78
C MET A 33 19.23 -1.08 -14.94
N VAL A 34 18.96 -0.93 -13.64
CA VAL A 34 18.63 -2.08 -12.77
C VAL A 34 17.32 -2.72 -13.22
N ILE A 35 16.28 -1.92 -13.45
CA ILE A 35 14.97 -2.41 -13.89
C ILE A 35 15.09 -3.18 -15.21
N HIS A 36 15.74 -2.59 -16.23
CA HIS A 36 15.94 -3.24 -17.52
C HIS A 36 16.62 -4.60 -17.40
N ARG A 37 17.66 -4.70 -16.57
CA ARG A 37 18.44 -5.94 -16.41
C ARG A 37 17.72 -7.01 -15.61
N ALA A 38 16.94 -6.62 -14.60
CA ALA A 38 16.33 -7.58 -13.70
C ALA A 38 14.88 -7.94 -14.06
N PHE A 39 14.14 -7.02 -14.66
CA PHE A 39 12.71 -7.17 -14.98
C PHE A 39 12.38 -7.00 -16.47
N GLY A 40 13.36 -6.67 -17.31
CA GLY A 40 13.20 -6.50 -18.76
C GLY A 40 12.71 -5.12 -19.20
N GLU A 41 12.67 -4.90 -20.52
CA GLU A 41 12.39 -3.59 -21.13
C GLU A 41 10.92 -3.14 -21.05
N GLN A 42 10.00 -4.08 -20.84
CA GLN A 42 8.57 -3.80 -20.72
C GLN A 42 8.11 -3.80 -19.25
N SER A 43 9.06 -3.68 -18.31
CA SER A 43 8.74 -3.68 -16.89
C SER A 43 7.90 -2.45 -16.52
N HIS A 44 6.78 -2.68 -15.84
CA HIS A 44 5.91 -1.61 -15.36
C HIS A 44 6.61 -0.71 -14.31
N TYR A 45 7.69 -1.17 -13.69
CA TYR A 45 8.57 -0.32 -12.87
C TYR A 45 9.18 0.86 -13.64
N LEU A 46 9.39 0.73 -14.96
CA LEU A 46 9.85 1.85 -15.80
C LEU A 46 8.76 2.91 -15.94
N VAL A 47 7.50 2.48 -16.08
CA VAL A 47 6.34 3.38 -16.15
C VAL A 47 6.17 4.13 -14.82
N GLN A 48 6.32 3.44 -13.69
CA GLN A 48 6.30 4.06 -12.37
C GLN A 48 7.44 5.08 -12.21
N LEU A 49 8.67 4.72 -12.59
CA LEU A 49 9.83 5.63 -12.54
C LEU A 49 9.60 6.93 -13.32
N ASP A 50 9.02 6.82 -14.52
CA ASP A 50 8.77 7.96 -15.40
C ASP A 50 7.64 8.87 -14.90
N LYS A 51 6.67 8.34 -14.15
CA LYS A 51 5.58 9.10 -13.55
C LYS A 51 6.01 9.94 -12.34
N ILE A 52 7.14 9.65 -11.71
CA ILE A 52 7.61 10.38 -10.53
C ILE A 52 8.12 11.77 -10.95
N SER A 53 7.31 12.80 -10.67
CA SER A 53 7.64 14.21 -10.87
C SER A 53 8.29 14.82 -9.63
N PHE A 54 9.28 15.67 -9.87
CA PHE A 54 9.92 16.54 -8.87
C PHE A 54 9.53 18.01 -9.06
N TYR A 55 8.65 18.30 -10.03
CA TYR A 55 8.32 19.65 -10.46
C TYR A 55 6.80 19.90 -10.41
N SER A 56 6.44 21.12 -10.00
CA SER A 56 5.05 21.59 -10.06
C SER A 56 4.64 21.89 -11.50
N ILE A 57 3.40 21.55 -11.83
CA ILE A 57 2.75 21.92 -13.10
C ILE A 57 2.01 23.27 -13.02
N VAL A 58 1.82 23.81 -11.82
CA VAL A 58 1.17 25.11 -11.56
C VAL A 58 2.26 26.18 -11.45
N TYR A 59 2.03 27.39 -11.98
CA TYR A 59 2.94 28.54 -11.87
C TYR A 59 2.17 29.85 -11.67
N PRO A 60 2.70 30.84 -10.90
CA PRO A 60 3.95 30.79 -10.14
C PRO A 60 3.84 29.90 -8.90
N VAL A 61 4.97 29.33 -8.46
CA VAL A 61 5.03 28.42 -7.32
C VAL A 61 5.64 29.11 -6.11
N GLU A 62 4.99 28.97 -4.97
CA GLU A 62 5.55 29.35 -3.68
C GLU A 62 6.66 28.37 -3.30
N LYS A 63 7.75 28.90 -2.73
CA LYS A 63 8.95 28.11 -2.40
C LYS A 63 8.67 26.91 -1.48
N GLU A 64 7.70 27.05 -0.58
CA GLU A 64 7.27 25.97 0.32
C GLU A 64 6.59 24.83 -0.46
N TYR A 65 5.76 25.18 -1.44
CA TYR A 65 5.12 24.19 -2.32
C TYR A 65 6.14 23.50 -3.24
N GLU A 66 7.14 24.23 -3.75
CA GLU A 66 8.25 23.65 -4.52
C GLU A 66 9.02 22.61 -3.71
N MET A 67 9.36 22.95 -2.46
CA MET A 67 10.06 22.03 -1.56
C MET A 67 9.20 20.80 -1.24
N LYS A 68 7.89 20.98 -1.04
CA LYS A 68 6.96 19.86 -0.82
C LYS A 68 6.96 18.92 -2.03
N VAL A 69 6.75 19.44 -3.24
CA VAL A 69 6.73 18.62 -4.46
C VAL A 69 8.05 17.88 -4.68
N TRP A 70 9.18 18.53 -4.39
CA TRP A 70 10.50 17.90 -4.48
C TRP A 70 10.66 16.75 -3.49
N ASN A 71 10.28 16.97 -2.22
CA ASN A 71 10.35 15.96 -1.18
C ASN A 71 9.41 14.77 -1.48
N ASP A 72 8.18 15.05 -1.93
CA ASP A 72 7.22 14.02 -2.36
C ASP A 72 7.80 13.19 -3.51
N GLY A 73 8.50 13.81 -4.46
CA GLY A 73 9.20 13.12 -5.55
C GLY A 73 10.30 12.18 -5.05
N ALA A 74 11.11 12.65 -4.10
CA ALA A 74 12.19 11.86 -3.49
C ALA A 74 11.62 10.65 -2.71
N GLU A 75 10.55 10.87 -1.95
CA GLU A 75 9.87 9.81 -1.19
C GLU A 75 9.26 8.75 -2.11
N LYS A 76 8.56 9.15 -3.17
CA LYS A 76 8.05 8.21 -4.18
C LYS A 76 9.16 7.38 -4.84
N LEU A 77 10.31 8.01 -5.10
CA LEU A 77 11.46 7.30 -5.66
C LEU A 77 12.04 6.29 -4.66
N ARG A 78 12.08 6.65 -3.38
CA ARG A 78 12.49 5.76 -2.28
C ARG A 78 11.56 4.55 -2.17
N ASN A 79 10.24 4.77 -2.19
CA ASN A 79 9.22 3.72 -2.12
C ASN A 79 9.31 2.75 -3.31
N LEU A 80 9.51 3.28 -4.52
CA LEU A 80 9.73 2.48 -5.72
C LEU A 80 11.00 1.60 -5.56
N LEU A 81 12.10 2.18 -5.09
CA LEU A 81 13.35 1.45 -4.84
C LEU A 81 13.18 0.33 -3.80
N ASP A 82 12.48 0.60 -2.69
CA ASP A 82 12.17 -0.41 -1.68
C ASP A 82 11.31 -1.53 -2.25
N THR A 83 10.28 -1.20 -3.03
CA THR A 83 9.41 -2.18 -3.68
C THR A 83 10.19 -3.07 -4.64
N ILE A 84 11.05 -2.50 -5.49
CA ILE A 84 11.90 -3.25 -6.42
C ILE A 84 12.86 -4.16 -5.65
N ARG A 85 13.48 -3.66 -4.57
CA ARG A 85 14.41 -4.44 -3.74
C ARG A 85 13.71 -5.64 -3.11
N ASP A 86 12.54 -5.42 -2.52
CA ASP A 86 11.75 -6.45 -1.85
C ASP A 86 11.30 -7.52 -2.88
N ASP A 87 10.83 -7.10 -4.06
CA ASP A 87 10.48 -8.03 -5.15
C ASP A 87 11.67 -8.87 -5.65
N LEU A 88 12.85 -8.27 -5.83
CA LEU A 88 14.04 -9.02 -6.24
C LEU A 88 14.42 -10.09 -5.22
N SER A 89 14.28 -9.78 -3.93
CA SER A 89 14.54 -10.72 -2.85
C SER A 89 13.53 -11.86 -2.82
N PHE A 90 12.27 -11.58 -3.16
CA PHE A 90 11.19 -12.56 -3.16
C PHE A 90 11.27 -13.50 -4.36
N PHE A 91 11.48 -12.98 -5.57
CA PHE A 91 11.51 -13.78 -6.80
C PHE A 91 12.86 -14.49 -7.03
N ASN A 92 13.91 -14.17 -6.25
CA ASN A 92 15.24 -14.76 -6.43
C ASN A 92 15.78 -15.39 -5.12
N PRO A 93 15.26 -16.57 -4.73
CA PRO A 93 15.53 -17.18 -3.42
C PRO A 93 16.98 -17.64 -3.22
N GLU A 94 17.81 -17.73 -4.27
CA GLU A 94 19.25 -18.04 -4.14
C GLU A 94 20.04 -16.98 -3.36
N THR A 95 19.47 -15.79 -3.15
CA THR A 95 20.05 -14.73 -2.31
C THR A 95 19.65 -14.82 -0.84
N GLN A 96 18.76 -15.75 -0.47
CA GLN A 96 18.52 -16.10 0.93
C GLN A 96 19.64 -17.03 1.40
N GLY A 97 20.75 -16.43 1.86
CA GLY A 97 21.55 -17.08 2.89
C GLY A 97 20.60 -17.50 4.02
N THR A 98 20.83 -18.68 4.62
CA THR A 98 20.03 -19.29 5.67
C THR A 98 19.81 -18.34 6.85
N ALA A 99 18.91 -17.37 6.69
CA ALA A 99 18.42 -16.52 7.74
C ALA A 99 17.29 -17.32 8.36
N THR A 100 17.66 -18.13 9.35
CA THR A 100 16.81 -18.47 10.49
C THR A 100 16.51 -17.19 11.28
N GLY A 101 16.05 -16.14 10.61
CA GLY A 101 15.39 -15.02 11.25
C GLY A 101 14.07 -15.56 11.76
N GLU A 102 13.87 -15.48 13.06
CA GLU A 102 12.61 -15.79 13.70
C GLU A 102 11.49 -15.19 12.84
N ASN A 103 10.69 -16.03 12.17
CA ASN A 103 9.41 -15.61 11.63
C ASN A 103 8.58 -15.23 12.85
N LYS A 104 8.74 -13.99 13.30
CA LYS A 104 7.91 -13.41 14.34
C LYS A 104 6.54 -13.33 13.70
N THR A 105 5.73 -14.37 13.90
CA THR A 105 4.33 -14.37 13.53
C THR A 105 3.74 -13.12 14.16
N MET A 106 3.29 -12.19 13.32
CA MET A 106 2.74 -10.90 13.74
C MET A 106 1.63 -11.10 14.77
N PHE A 107 0.84 -12.15 14.56
CA PHE A 107 -0.30 -12.47 15.37
C PHE A 107 0.14 -13.35 16.54
N ASP A 108 0.02 -12.81 17.74
CA ASP A 108 0.14 -13.56 18.98
C ASP A 108 -0.89 -14.70 18.97
N ASN A 109 -0.42 -15.94 18.96
CA ASN A 109 -1.29 -17.13 18.98
C ASN A 109 -2.21 -17.16 20.23
N ASN A 110 -1.96 -16.31 21.23
CA ASN A 110 -2.79 -16.16 22.43
C ASN A 110 -3.88 -15.07 22.35
N ARG A 111 -3.96 -14.26 21.28
CA ARG A 111 -4.97 -13.21 21.15
C ARG A 111 -5.57 -13.17 19.75
N THR A 112 -6.91 -13.16 19.67
CA THR A 112 -7.63 -13.00 18.40
C THR A 112 -7.34 -11.61 17.81
N SER A 113 -6.83 -11.59 16.58
CA SER A 113 -6.60 -10.38 15.78
C SER A 113 -7.88 -9.98 15.08
N ILE A 114 -8.27 -8.73 15.25
CA ILE A 114 -9.47 -8.20 14.62
C ILE A 114 -9.09 -7.58 13.27
N ILE A 115 -9.74 -8.05 12.21
CA ILE A 115 -9.68 -7.46 10.88
C ILE A 115 -10.93 -6.62 10.72
N LEU A 116 -10.76 -5.30 10.62
CA LEU A 116 -11.85 -4.37 10.35
C LEU A 116 -11.92 -4.09 8.85
N PHE A 117 -12.94 -4.62 8.19
CA PHE A 117 -13.26 -4.32 6.79
C PHE A 117 -14.26 -3.17 6.70
N LEU A 118 -13.88 -2.11 6.02
CA LEU A 118 -14.65 -0.90 5.82
C LEU A 118 -14.89 -0.75 4.31
N SER A 119 -16.13 -0.50 3.94
CA SER A 119 -16.47 -0.20 2.55
C SER A 119 -17.36 1.02 2.44
N ALA A 120 -17.14 1.80 1.38
CA ALA A 120 -17.96 2.96 1.01
C ALA A 120 -18.49 2.77 -0.41
N ASP A 121 -19.81 2.90 -0.59
CA ASP A 121 -20.49 2.70 -1.87
C ASP A 121 -21.42 3.89 -2.19
N PRO A 122 -20.85 5.11 -2.32
CA PRO A 122 -21.65 6.30 -2.54
C PRO A 122 -22.42 6.21 -3.87
N THR A 123 -23.68 6.62 -3.83
CA THR A 123 -24.65 6.44 -4.92
C THR A 123 -24.34 7.24 -6.18
N ASP A 124 -23.49 8.26 -6.07
CA ASP A 124 -23.01 9.12 -7.16
C ASP A 124 -21.66 8.67 -7.74
N ALA A 125 -21.10 7.55 -7.27
CA ALA A 125 -19.89 6.96 -7.82
C ALA A 125 -20.16 5.72 -8.69
N SER A 126 -19.14 5.27 -9.40
CA SER A 126 -19.22 4.02 -10.17
C SER A 126 -19.31 2.81 -9.23
N ARG A 127 -20.06 1.79 -9.65
CA ARG A 127 -20.28 0.62 -8.80
C ARG A 127 -19.03 -0.25 -8.71
N LEU A 128 -18.61 -0.54 -7.48
CA LEU A 128 -17.55 -1.51 -7.16
C LEU A 128 -18.16 -2.86 -6.74
N ARG A 129 -17.41 -3.96 -6.85
CA ARG A 129 -17.84 -5.29 -6.39
C ARG A 129 -17.42 -5.54 -4.94
N LEU A 130 -17.64 -4.55 -4.07
CA LEU A 130 -17.28 -4.56 -2.63
C LEU A 130 -17.84 -5.79 -1.90
N GLY A 131 -19.08 -6.16 -2.21
CA GLY A 131 -19.71 -7.35 -1.63
C GLY A 131 -19.06 -8.67 -2.09
N GLN A 132 -18.48 -8.71 -3.29
CA GLN A 132 -17.70 -9.87 -3.73
C GLN A 132 -16.39 -9.93 -2.97
N GLU A 133 -15.66 -8.81 -2.88
CA GLU A 133 -14.42 -8.72 -2.13
C GLU A 133 -14.58 -9.21 -0.69
N MET A 134 -15.57 -8.67 0.04
CA MET A 134 -15.89 -9.07 1.41
C MET A 134 -16.16 -10.58 1.53
N ARG A 135 -16.98 -11.15 0.64
CA ARG A 135 -17.30 -12.59 0.66
C ARG A 135 -16.07 -13.45 0.42
N ASP A 136 -15.23 -13.05 -0.54
CA ASP A 136 -14.05 -13.82 -0.89
C ASP A 136 -13.02 -13.77 0.25
N ILE A 137 -12.86 -12.62 0.93
CA ILE A 137 -12.02 -12.49 2.13
C ILE A 137 -12.55 -13.37 3.28
N ASP A 138 -13.84 -13.29 3.63
CA ASP A 138 -14.45 -14.08 4.72
C ASP A 138 -14.28 -15.59 4.46
N ASN A 139 -14.53 -16.05 3.24
CA ASN A 139 -14.36 -17.44 2.85
C ASN A 139 -12.91 -17.91 3.04
N ASN A 140 -11.93 -17.12 2.61
CA ASN A 140 -10.52 -17.47 2.75
C ASN A 140 -10.08 -17.54 4.21
N LEU A 141 -10.50 -16.57 5.05
CA LEU A 141 -10.20 -16.59 6.47
C LEU A 141 -10.81 -17.81 7.17
N ARG A 142 -12.06 -18.16 6.84
CA ARG A 142 -12.74 -19.35 7.41
C ARG A 142 -12.07 -20.67 7.04
N MET A 143 -11.54 -20.77 5.83
CA MET A 143 -10.84 -21.96 5.34
C MET A 143 -9.38 -22.02 5.76
N SER A 144 -8.86 -20.94 6.36
CA SER A 144 -7.44 -20.84 6.70
C SER A 144 -7.03 -21.74 7.89
N GLN A 145 -5.73 -22.02 7.97
CA GLN A 145 -5.17 -22.82 9.06
C GLN A 145 -5.38 -22.13 10.40
N LEU A 146 -5.21 -20.80 10.44
CA LEU A 146 -5.37 -19.97 11.63
C LEU A 146 -6.74 -19.29 11.73
N ARG A 147 -7.80 -19.91 11.18
CA ARG A 147 -9.17 -19.32 11.18
C ARG A 147 -9.68 -18.84 12.55
N SER A 148 -9.24 -19.46 13.65
CA SER A 148 -9.63 -19.06 15.02
C SER A 148 -8.81 -17.89 15.58
N ALA A 149 -7.72 -17.52 14.92
CA ALA A 149 -6.89 -16.38 15.28
C ALA A 149 -7.45 -15.05 14.76
N PHE A 150 -8.43 -15.09 13.85
CA PHE A 150 -8.95 -13.89 13.20
C PHE A 150 -10.46 -13.72 13.43
N GLU A 151 -10.86 -12.49 13.72
CA GLU A 151 -12.27 -12.06 13.69
C GLU A 151 -12.44 -10.98 12.63
N LEU A 152 -13.25 -11.27 11.60
CA LEU A 152 -13.60 -10.29 10.56
C LEU A 152 -14.82 -9.49 11.00
N LYS A 153 -14.62 -8.19 11.25
CA LYS A 153 -15.69 -7.22 11.50
C LYS A 153 -15.89 -6.36 10.26
N THR A 154 -17.12 -6.29 9.77
CA THR A 154 -17.42 -5.57 8.53
C THR A 154 -18.38 -4.42 8.80
N PHE A 155 -18.05 -3.26 8.27
CA PHE A 155 -18.93 -2.10 8.21
C PHE A 155 -19.01 -1.64 6.74
N THR A 156 -20.24 -1.50 6.25
CA THR A 156 -20.54 -1.11 4.87
C THR A 156 -21.19 0.27 4.86
N SER A 157 -21.06 0.99 3.75
CA SER A 157 -21.59 2.35 3.59
C SER A 157 -21.07 3.31 4.66
N VAL A 158 -19.78 3.19 4.96
CA VAL A 158 -19.16 3.87 6.10
C VAL A 158 -19.15 5.38 5.87
N ARG A 159 -19.65 6.10 6.87
CA ARG A 159 -19.51 7.55 6.99
C ARG A 159 -18.26 7.92 7.82
N PRO A 160 -17.70 9.13 7.67
CA PRO A 160 -16.53 9.55 8.45
C PRO A 160 -16.70 9.40 9.98
N ALA A 161 -17.90 9.70 10.51
CA ALA A 161 -18.19 9.53 11.94
C ALA A 161 -18.21 8.05 12.37
N GLU A 162 -18.59 7.16 11.47
CA GLU A 162 -18.66 5.72 11.72
C GLU A 162 -17.30 5.06 11.64
N LEU A 163 -16.38 5.60 10.82
CA LEU A 163 -14.99 5.16 10.75
C LEU A 163 -14.32 5.25 12.12
N ALA A 164 -14.36 6.42 12.77
CA ALA A 164 -13.75 6.61 14.08
C ALA A 164 -14.42 5.73 15.16
N ARG A 165 -15.75 5.61 15.12
CA ARG A 165 -16.50 4.73 16.03
C ARG A 165 -16.10 3.27 15.87
N ALA A 166 -16.05 2.76 14.64
CA ALA A 166 -15.67 1.38 14.36
C ALA A 166 -14.26 1.10 14.89
N MET A 167 -13.30 1.99 14.63
CA MET A 167 -11.94 1.88 15.16
C MET A 167 -11.90 1.82 16.70
N LEU A 168 -12.64 2.69 17.40
CA LEU A 168 -12.72 2.72 18.86
C LEU A 168 -13.37 1.46 19.45
N GLU A 169 -14.45 0.98 18.85
CA GLU A 169 -15.21 -0.18 19.33
C GLU A 169 -14.48 -1.49 19.08
N THR A 170 -13.75 -1.59 17.96
CA THR A 170 -13.12 -2.85 17.56
C THR A 170 -11.65 -2.95 17.93
N LYS A 171 -10.92 -1.82 18.06
CA LYS A 171 -9.46 -1.78 18.26
C LYS A 171 -8.74 -2.78 17.34
N PRO A 172 -8.87 -2.61 16.01
CA PRO A 172 -8.47 -3.61 15.05
C PRO A 172 -6.95 -3.73 14.94
N THR A 173 -6.48 -4.94 14.64
CA THR A 173 -5.07 -5.20 14.29
C THR A 173 -4.81 -4.90 12.83
N ILE A 174 -5.77 -5.22 11.96
CA ILE A 174 -5.72 -4.94 10.53
C ILE A 174 -6.93 -4.09 10.14
N VAL A 175 -6.71 -3.00 9.41
CA VAL A 175 -7.79 -2.21 8.80
C VAL A 175 -7.74 -2.36 7.29
N HIS A 176 -8.85 -2.75 6.70
CA HIS A 176 -9.03 -2.81 5.26
C HIS A 176 -10.07 -1.78 4.86
N PHE A 177 -9.71 -0.85 4.00
CA PHE A 177 -10.65 0.05 3.34
C PHE A 177 -10.78 -0.32 1.87
N SER A 178 -12.00 -0.54 1.40
CA SER A 178 -12.33 -0.76 0.00
C SER A 178 -13.33 0.29 -0.49
N GLY A 179 -12.96 1.03 -1.52
CA GLY A 179 -13.78 2.14 -2.01
C GLY A 179 -13.08 2.95 -3.07
N HIS A 180 -13.65 4.12 -3.38
CA HIS A 180 -13.06 5.02 -4.36
C HIS A 180 -11.94 5.88 -3.77
N GLY A 181 -10.98 6.20 -4.61
CA GLY A 181 -9.93 7.17 -4.34
C GLY A 181 -9.80 8.16 -5.50
N THR A 182 -9.23 9.32 -5.22
CA THR A 182 -9.00 10.38 -6.21
C THR A 182 -7.51 10.50 -6.51
N GLU A 183 -7.14 11.09 -7.65
CA GLU A 183 -5.72 11.32 -8.00
C GLU A 183 -4.99 12.21 -6.98
N GLN A 184 -5.73 13.01 -6.20
CA GLN A 184 -5.21 13.81 -5.09
C GLN A 184 -5.07 12.99 -3.80
N GLY A 185 -5.33 11.68 -3.88
CA GLY A 185 -5.30 10.72 -2.79
C GLY A 185 -6.56 10.71 -1.91
N ALA A 186 -7.47 11.67 -2.02
CA ALA A 186 -8.62 11.70 -1.12
C ALA A 186 -9.43 10.39 -1.21
N LEU A 187 -9.73 9.77 -0.07
CA LEU A 187 -10.57 8.58 0.02
C LEU A 187 -12.03 8.99 0.03
N CYS A 188 -12.86 8.25 -0.69
CA CYS A 188 -14.27 8.55 -0.84
C CYS A 188 -15.12 7.76 0.16
N PHE A 189 -15.81 8.47 1.04
CA PHE A 189 -16.76 7.93 2.01
C PHE A 189 -18.19 8.36 1.67
N GLU A 190 -19.19 7.89 2.42
CA GLU A 190 -20.56 8.37 2.29
C GLU A 190 -20.85 9.55 3.24
N ASN A 191 -21.60 10.53 2.75
CA ASN A 191 -22.25 11.53 3.61
C ASN A 191 -23.66 11.09 4.01
N ASP A 192 -24.36 11.96 4.75
CA ASP A 192 -25.72 11.66 5.23
C ASP A 192 -26.77 11.47 4.11
N ASN A 193 -26.47 11.96 2.91
CA ASN A 193 -27.31 11.81 1.72
C ASN A 193 -26.92 10.58 0.87
N GLY A 194 -25.96 9.76 1.31
CA GLY A 194 -25.44 8.62 0.54
C GLY A 194 -24.62 9.03 -0.69
N GLN A 195 -24.11 10.26 -0.70
CA GLN A 195 -23.23 10.79 -1.75
C GLN A 195 -21.78 10.80 -1.30
N SER A 196 -20.88 10.99 -2.27
CA SER A 196 -19.45 11.02 -2.06
C SER A 196 -19.03 12.15 -1.12
N GLN A 197 -18.28 11.80 -0.08
CA GLN A 197 -17.56 12.72 0.79
C GLN A 197 -16.08 12.36 0.79
N LEU A 198 -15.27 13.28 0.29
CA LEU A 198 -13.82 13.11 0.27
C LEU A 198 -13.23 13.36 1.67
N ILE A 199 -12.39 12.45 2.12
CA ILE A 199 -11.55 12.62 3.31
C ILE A 199 -10.12 12.85 2.85
N SER A 200 -9.51 13.93 3.34
CA SER A 200 -8.15 14.31 2.96
C SER A 200 -7.10 13.35 3.56
N PRO A 201 -5.93 13.21 2.93
CA PRO A 201 -4.82 12.42 3.48
C PRO A 201 -4.50 12.79 4.94
N GLU A 202 -4.49 14.08 5.26
CA GLU A 202 -4.16 14.60 6.59
C GLU A 202 -5.16 14.15 7.66
N ALA A 203 -6.45 14.12 7.31
CA ALA A 203 -7.50 13.66 8.22
C ALA A 203 -7.41 12.15 8.48
N VAL A 204 -7.11 11.36 7.44
CA VAL A 204 -6.91 9.90 7.57
C VAL A 204 -5.66 9.61 8.41
N GLN A 205 -4.55 10.32 8.16
CA GLN A 205 -3.34 10.21 8.97
C GLN A 205 -3.61 10.53 10.45
N ALA A 206 -4.27 11.66 10.73
CA ALA A 206 -4.57 12.08 12.09
C ALA A 206 -5.42 11.05 12.86
N LEU A 207 -6.34 10.37 12.15
CA LEU A 207 -7.10 9.26 12.70
C LEU A 207 -6.17 8.09 13.09
N PHE A 208 -5.39 7.57 12.15
CA PHE A 208 -4.53 6.40 12.40
C PHE A 208 -3.45 6.65 13.46
N ALA A 209 -2.98 7.89 13.60
CA ALA A 209 -2.09 8.29 14.69
C ALA A 209 -2.69 7.98 16.08
N GLN A 210 -4.02 7.98 16.24
CA GLN A 210 -4.68 7.65 17.50
C GLN A 210 -4.74 6.15 17.81
N PHE A 211 -4.37 5.30 16.83
CA PHE A 211 -4.48 3.83 16.92
C PHE A 211 -3.14 3.13 16.65
N ALA A 212 -2.02 3.85 16.75
CA ALA A 212 -0.67 3.31 16.55
C ALA A 212 -0.28 2.20 17.54
N ASP A 213 -1.03 2.05 18.63
CA ASP A 213 -0.85 1.02 19.65
C ASP A 213 -1.61 -0.29 19.36
N SER A 214 -2.53 -0.28 18.40
CA SER A 214 -3.44 -1.38 18.12
C SER A 214 -3.42 -1.84 16.66
N VAL A 215 -3.25 -0.92 15.71
CA VAL A 215 -3.18 -1.22 14.28
C VAL A 215 -1.75 -1.55 13.88
N GLU A 216 -1.57 -2.72 13.29
CA GLU A 216 -0.28 -3.18 12.77
C GLU A 216 -0.21 -3.10 11.24
N CYS A 217 -1.36 -3.22 10.57
CA CYS A 217 -1.43 -3.17 9.11
C CYS A 217 -2.69 -2.45 8.61
N VAL A 218 -2.52 -1.61 7.58
CA VAL A 218 -3.60 -0.97 6.85
C VAL A 218 -3.53 -1.35 5.37
N LEU A 219 -4.65 -1.76 4.79
CA LEU A 219 -4.80 -2.03 3.35
C LEU A 219 -5.82 -1.06 2.76
N LEU A 220 -5.38 -0.19 1.86
CA LEU A 220 -6.21 0.79 1.16
C LEU A 220 -6.47 0.35 -0.29
N ASN A 221 -7.51 -0.45 -0.50
CA ASN A 221 -8.00 -0.82 -1.82
C ASN A 221 -8.83 0.33 -2.43
N ALA A 222 -8.13 1.41 -2.79
CA ALA A 222 -8.67 2.58 -3.45
C ALA A 222 -7.63 3.14 -4.43
N CYS A 223 -8.08 3.65 -5.58
CA CYS A 223 -7.18 4.21 -6.60
C CYS A 223 -6.32 5.34 -6.02
N TYR A 224 -5.02 5.36 -6.37
CA TYR A 224 -4.07 6.39 -5.95
C TYR A 224 -3.90 6.55 -4.42
N SER A 225 -4.24 5.51 -3.64
CA SER A 225 -4.16 5.52 -2.19
C SER A 225 -2.72 5.47 -1.62
N GLU A 226 -1.69 5.38 -2.47
CA GLU A 226 -0.28 5.46 -2.04
C GLU A 226 0.00 6.74 -1.22
N ILE A 227 -0.61 7.87 -1.59
CA ILE A 227 -0.43 9.16 -0.87
C ILE A 227 -0.85 9.02 0.61
N GLN A 228 -1.96 8.31 0.85
CA GLN A 228 -2.51 8.04 2.19
C GLN A 228 -1.64 7.00 2.88
N ALA A 229 -1.22 5.98 2.13
CA ALA A 229 -0.38 4.93 2.67
C ALA A 229 0.92 5.51 3.25
N THR A 230 1.56 6.44 2.54
CA THR A 230 2.75 7.16 3.00
C THR A 230 2.48 7.94 4.29
N ALA A 231 1.39 8.70 4.33
CA ALA A 231 1.04 9.50 5.50
C ALA A 231 0.73 8.63 6.73
N ILE A 232 0.00 7.53 6.55
CA ILE A 232 -0.36 6.60 7.62
C ILE A 232 0.86 5.82 8.12
N ALA A 233 1.81 5.48 7.23
CA ALA A 233 3.01 4.73 7.57
C ALA A 233 3.94 5.49 8.52
N GLN A 234 3.75 6.80 8.73
CA GLN A 234 4.44 7.54 9.80
C GLN A 234 4.09 7.01 11.19
N HIS A 235 2.93 6.36 11.34
CA HIS A 235 2.41 5.86 12.62
C HIS A 235 2.16 4.36 12.66
N ILE A 236 1.87 3.74 11.51
CA ILE A 236 1.49 2.33 11.41
C ILE A 236 2.62 1.52 10.75
N PRO A 237 3.02 0.36 11.33
CA PRO A 237 4.15 -0.43 10.83
C PRO A 237 4.08 -0.80 9.35
N TYR A 238 2.91 -1.18 8.84
CA TYR A 238 2.71 -1.59 7.45
C TYR A 238 1.47 -0.95 6.86
N VAL A 239 1.63 -0.30 5.70
CA VAL A 239 0.49 0.25 4.95
C VAL A 239 0.62 -0.13 3.49
N ILE A 240 -0.44 -0.69 2.94
CA ILE A 240 -0.55 -1.06 1.53
C ILE A 240 -1.49 -0.08 0.86
N GLY A 241 -1.02 0.55 -0.22
CA GLY A 241 -1.81 1.45 -1.06
C GLY A 241 -1.69 1.09 -2.53
N MET A 242 -2.37 1.87 -3.37
CA MET A 242 -2.33 1.74 -4.83
C MET A 242 -1.64 2.97 -5.41
N ASP A 243 -0.58 2.76 -6.20
CA ASP A 243 0.17 3.86 -6.85
C ASP A 243 -0.64 4.58 -7.93
N THR A 244 -1.61 3.87 -8.51
CA THR A 244 -2.41 4.32 -9.65
C THR A 244 -3.82 3.77 -9.58
N ALA A 245 -4.59 3.94 -10.66
CA ALA A 245 -5.89 3.31 -10.78
C ALA A 245 -5.73 1.77 -10.81
N ILE A 246 -6.53 1.08 -10.01
CA ILE A 246 -6.60 -0.39 -9.98
C ILE A 246 -7.98 -0.85 -10.43
N GLY A 247 -8.02 -1.88 -11.27
CA GLY A 247 -9.23 -2.53 -11.68
C GLY A 247 -9.81 -3.36 -10.54
N ASP A 248 -11.14 -3.37 -10.43
CA ASP A 248 -11.84 -4.07 -9.36
C ASP A 248 -11.50 -5.58 -9.30
N ALA A 249 -11.25 -6.23 -10.45
CA ALA A 249 -10.79 -7.62 -10.48
C ALA A 249 -9.39 -7.81 -9.87
N ALA A 250 -8.46 -6.86 -10.09
CA ALA A 250 -7.13 -6.91 -9.51
C ALA A 250 -7.16 -6.63 -8.01
N ALA A 251 -7.93 -5.64 -7.56
CA ALA A 251 -8.09 -5.32 -6.13
C ALA A 251 -8.65 -6.53 -5.34
N ILE A 252 -9.68 -7.20 -5.86
CA ILE A 252 -10.22 -8.42 -5.27
C ILE A 252 -9.17 -9.54 -5.26
N ALA A 253 -8.50 -9.79 -6.38
CA ALA A 253 -7.47 -10.83 -6.46
C ALA A 253 -6.33 -10.57 -5.46
N PHE A 254 -5.89 -9.32 -5.34
CA PHE A 254 -4.90 -8.89 -4.36
C PHE A 254 -5.34 -9.22 -2.94
N ALA A 255 -6.53 -8.75 -2.54
CA ALA A 255 -7.07 -8.96 -1.19
C ALA A 255 -7.19 -10.45 -0.87
N VAL A 256 -7.65 -11.27 -1.81
CA VAL A 256 -7.73 -12.72 -1.66
C VAL A 256 -6.35 -13.32 -1.37
N GLY A 257 -5.34 -13.02 -2.19
CA GLY A 257 -3.99 -13.56 -2.00
C GLY A 257 -3.37 -13.09 -0.67
N PHE A 258 -3.59 -11.82 -0.32
CA PHE A 258 -3.15 -11.24 0.94
C PHE A 258 -3.74 -11.98 2.14
N TYR A 259 -5.06 -12.11 2.23
CA TYR A 259 -5.70 -12.76 3.38
C TYR A 259 -5.53 -14.27 3.42
N GLN A 260 -5.31 -14.94 2.27
CA GLN A 260 -4.89 -16.34 2.25
C GLN A 260 -3.55 -16.54 2.97
N ALA A 261 -2.58 -15.67 2.70
CA ALA A 261 -1.27 -15.73 3.31
C ALA A 261 -1.29 -15.33 4.80
N ILE A 262 -2.03 -14.27 5.15
CA ILE A 262 -2.28 -13.90 6.55
C ILE A 262 -2.93 -15.05 7.33
N GLY A 263 -3.98 -15.66 6.77
CA GLY A 263 -4.65 -16.83 7.36
C GLY A 263 -3.76 -18.08 7.48
N ALA A 264 -2.68 -18.15 6.70
CA ALA A 264 -1.65 -19.18 6.78
C ALA A 264 -0.53 -18.83 7.77
N GLY A 265 -0.59 -17.68 8.44
CA GLY A 265 0.37 -17.26 9.47
C GLY A 265 1.67 -16.68 8.92
N THR A 266 1.68 -16.17 7.69
CA THR A 266 2.86 -15.51 7.13
C THR A 266 2.99 -14.05 7.61
N SER A 267 4.16 -13.45 7.42
CA SER A 267 4.36 -12.00 7.63
C SER A 267 3.55 -11.16 6.64
N VAL A 268 3.38 -9.87 6.93
CA VAL A 268 2.68 -8.91 6.06
C VAL A 268 3.39 -8.75 4.72
N GLU A 269 4.72 -8.73 4.70
CA GLU A 269 5.52 -8.64 3.47
C GLU A 269 5.25 -9.84 2.57
N LYS A 270 5.29 -11.06 3.15
CA LYS A 270 4.97 -12.27 2.39
C LYS A 270 3.52 -12.30 1.93
N ALA A 271 2.59 -11.79 2.74
CA ALA A 271 1.20 -11.66 2.35
C ALA A 271 0.98 -10.65 1.22
N PHE A 272 1.68 -9.51 1.27
CA PHE A 272 1.69 -8.52 0.20
C PHE A 272 2.17 -9.14 -1.12
N HIS A 273 3.29 -9.86 -1.11
CA HIS A 273 3.77 -10.56 -2.30
C HIS A 273 2.80 -11.65 -2.78
N MET A 274 2.15 -12.38 -1.86
CA MET A 274 1.10 -13.34 -2.25
C MET A 274 -0.10 -12.66 -2.92
N GLY A 275 -0.50 -11.47 -2.46
CA GLY A 275 -1.49 -10.65 -3.14
C GLY A 275 -1.10 -10.33 -4.59
N LYS A 276 0.14 -9.89 -4.82
CA LYS A 276 0.67 -9.64 -6.18
C LYS A 276 0.69 -10.91 -7.02
N VAL A 277 1.11 -12.04 -6.45
CA VAL A 277 1.08 -13.36 -7.10
C VAL A 277 -0.34 -13.73 -7.49
N GLN A 278 -1.32 -13.49 -6.63
CA GLN A 278 -2.71 -13.79 -6.93
C GLN A 278 -3.25 -12.94 -8.09
N ILE A 279 -2.86 -11.67 -8.21
CA ILE A 279 -3.17 -10.87 -9.42
C ILE A 279 -2.57 -11.54 -10.68
N MET A 280 -1.30 -11.96 -10.61
CA MET A 280 -0.61 -12.59 -11.75
C MET A 280 -1.21 -13.94 -12.14
N LEU A 281 -1.60 -14.77 -11.17
CA LEU A 281 -2.26 -16.07 -11.42
C LEU A 281 -3.61 -15.91 -12.14
N ASN A 282 -4.27 -14.77 -11.94
CA ASN A 282 -5.50 -14.41 -12.67
C ASN A 282 -5.22 -13.78 -14.04
N GLY A 283 -3.95 -13.64 -14.44
CA GLY A 283 -3.54 -13.07 -15.73
C GLY A 283 -3.78 -11.56 -15.84
N ILE A 284 -3.89 -10.84 -14.72
CA ILE A 284 -4.23 -9.42 -14.72
C ILE A 284 -2.93 -8.59 -14.72
N PRO A 285 -2.74 -7.65 -15.66
CA PRO A 285 -1.50 -6.88 -15.80
C PRO A 285 -1.42 -5.67 -14.84
N GLU A 286 -1.90 -5.82 -13.60
CA GLU A 286 -1.97 -4.75 -12.58
C GLU A 286 -1.25 -5.15 -11.28
N HIS A 287 -0.42 -6.20 -11.32
CA HIS A 287 0.25 -6.78 -10.14
C HIS A 287 1.33 -5.87 -9.52
N LEU A 288 1.73 -4.79 -10.20
CA LEU A 288 2.66 -3.79 -9.68
C LEU A 288 1.96 -2.55 -9.08
N THR A 289 0.63 -2.46 -9.20
CA THR A 289 -0.15 -1.34 -8.67
C THR A 289 -0.17 -1.28 -7.13
N PRO A 290 -0.33 -2.41 -6.41
CA PRO A 290 -0.20 -2.40 -4.97
C PRO A 290 1.23 -2.12 -4.54
N THR A 291 1.41 -1.16 -3.63
CA THR A 291 2.70 -0.80 -3.02
C THR A 291 2.64 -1.02 -1.51
N LEU A 292 3.75 -1.50 -0.94
CA LEU A 292 3.89 -1.68 0.50
C LEU A 292 4.82 -0.60 1.05
N ILE A 293 4.32 0.17 2.00
CA ILE A 293 5.07 1.20 2.72
C ILE A 293 5.24 0.74 4.16
N LYS A 294 6.49 0.75 4.61
CA LYS A 294 6.87 0.34 5.97
C LYS A 294 7.13 1.60 6.79
N GLN A 295 6.76 1.58 8.06
CA GLN A 295 7.12 2.66 8.97
C GLN A 295 8.63 2.79 9.06
N THR A 296 9.13 3.98 8.79
CA THR A 296 10.55 4.30 8.93
C THR A 296 10.81 4.65 10.40
N SER A 297 11.67 3.87 11.05
CA SER A 297 12.12 4.09 12.44
C SER A 297 12.95 5.36 12.62
#